data_AF-A0A212IIH0-F1
#
_entry.id   AF-A0A212IIH0-F1
#
_cell.length_a   1.000
_cell.length_b   1.000
_cell.length_c   1.000
_cell.angle_alpha   90.00
_cell.angle_beta   90.00
_cell.angle_gamma   90.00
#
_symmetry.space_group_name_H-M   'P 1'
#
loop_
_entity.id
_entity.type
_entity.pdbx_description
1 polymer ?
#
loop_
_entity_poly.entity_id
_entity_poly.type
_entity_poly.pdbx_seq_one_letter_code
_entity_poly.pdbx_strand_id
1 'polypeptide(L)'
;MAEFVVNMLKNTPVWVYLLFAFLLYRGIKARTPATVTLEKLALIPAIFLVWDIYDLITYRDPTLITYIQWAIGILSGAIIGYILINPGRLSRSSAPRSIHRPADYSALPFMLMAFGVKYVLGVLNAISPDVLRQPAMSALAIITGGMFAGIFVGKFTRYVSVWLRLPAQNNH
;
A
#
# COMPACT_ATOMS: atom_id res chain seq x y z
N MET A 1 -8.31 6.94 -29.16
CA MET A 1 -7.52 6.89 -27.91
C MET A 1 -7.96 7.94 -26.90
N ALA A 2 -7.94 9.24 -27.21
CA ALA A 2 -8.32 10.29 -26.26
C ALA A 2 -9.77 10.16 -25.74
N GLU A 3 -10.74 9.87 -26.62
CA GLU A 3 -12.15 9.71 -26.22
C GLU A 3 -12.38 8.53 -25.26
N PHE A 4 -11.67 7.41 -25.48
CA PHE A 4 -11.71 6.26 -24.59
C PHE A 4 -11.22 6.63 -23.18
N VAL A 5 -10.08 7.33 -23.09
CA VAL A 5 -9.52 7.78 -21.80
C VAL A 5 -10.46 8.77 -21.11
N VAL A 6 -11.04 9.72 -21.85
CA VAL A 6 -11.99 10.69 -21.28
C VAL A 6 -13.24 9.99 -20.74
N ASN A 7 -13.80 9.03 -21.49
CA ASN A 7 -14.96 8.27 -21.02
C ASN A 7 -14.62 7.38 -19.81
N MET A 8 -13.45 6.77 -19.78
CA MET A 8 -12.98 6.00 -18.62
C MET A 8 -12.90 6.87 -17.36
N LEU A 9 -12.32 8.08 -17.47
CA LEU A 9 -12.24 9.03 -16.37
C LEU A 9 -13.65 9.50 -15.95
N LYS A 10 -14.53 9.84 -16.88
CA LYS A 10 -15.90 10.29 -16.56
C LYS A 10 -16.72 9.24 -15.80
N ASN A 11 -16.52 7.96 -16.11
CA ASN A 11 -17.22 6.86 -15.44
C ASN A 11 -16.51 6.37 -14.18
N THR A 12 -15.37 6.96 -13.81
CA THR A 12 -14.66 6.62 -12.57
C THR A 12 -15.43 7.19 -11.38
N PRO A 13 -15.81 6.38 -10.38
CA PRO A 13 -16.52 6.87 -9.21
C PRO A 13 -15.74 7.94 -8.44
N VAL A 14 -16.46 8.93 -7.88
CA VAL A 14 -15.86 10.07 -7.15
C VAL A 14 -14.93 9.64 -6.02
N TRP A 15 -15.26 8.54 -5.31
CA TRP A 15 -14.44 8.04 -4.21
C TRP A 15 -13.02 7.63 -4.64
N VAL A 16 -12.82 7.21 -5.89
CA VAL A 16 -11.51 6.85 -6.44
C VAL A 16 -10.61 8.08 -6.55
N TYR A 17 -11.16 9.22 -6.95
CA TYR A 17 -10.46 10.50 -6.99
C TYR A 17 -10.12 11.02 -5.60
N LEU A 18 -11.03 10.87 -4.63
CA LEU A 18 -10.77 11.21 -3.24
C LEU A 18 -9.62 10.37 -2.68
N LEU A 19 -9.59 9.07 -2.98
CA LEU A 19 -8.49 8.18 -2.60
C LEU A 19 -7.18 8.59 -3.27
N PHE A 20 -7.20 8.91 -4.56
CA PHE A 20 -6.02 9.41 -5.29
C PHE A 20 -5.46 10.69 -4.64
N ALA A 21 -6.30 11.69 -4.41
CA ALA A 21 -5.91 12.95 -3.79
C ALA A 21 -5.36 12.73 -2.37
N PHE A 22 -6.00 11.84 -1.60
CA PHE A 22 -5.53 11.45 -0.27
C PHE A 22 -4.14 10.81 -0.31
N LEU A 23 -3.92 9.84 -1.22
CA LEU A 23 -2.63 9.16 -1.36
C LEU A 23 -1.53 10.12 -1.85
N LEU A 24 -1.86 11.00 -2.78
CA LEU A 24 -0.94 12.04 -3.26
C LEU A 24 -0.52 12.97 -2.12
N TYR A 25 -1.49 13.49 -1.35
CA TYR A 25 -1.23 14.32 -0.18
C TYR A 25 -0.35 13.59 0.85
N ARG A 26 -0.71 12.35 1.20
CA ARG A 26 0.02 11.53 2.17
C ARG A 26 1.44 11.20 1.71
N GLY A 27 1.61 10.91 0.42
CA GLY A 27 2.93 10.64 -0.16
C GLY A 27 3.80 11.88 -0.22
N ILE A 28 3.27 13.05 -0.58
CA ILE A 28 4.01 14.32 -0.52
C ILE A 28 4.41 14.64 0.91
N LYS A 29 3.49 14.52 1.88
CA LYS A 29 3.76 14.72 3.30
C LYS A 29 4.74 13.70 3.89
N ALA A 30 4.93 12.56 3.26
CA ALA A 30 5.95 11.60 3.67
C ALA A 30 7.37 12.07 3.34
N ARG A 31 7.54 13.02 2.41
CA ARG A 31 8.84 13.58 2.03
C ARG A 31 9.37 14.64 3.00
N THR A 32 8.57 15.06 3.98
CA THR A 32 9.04 15.96 5.03
C THR A 32 9.28 15.18 6.32
N PRO A 33 10.40 15.45 7.05
CA PRO A 33 10.60 14.88 8.37
C PRO A 33 9.44 15.22 9.29
N ALA A 34 8.96 14.24 10.05
CA ALA A 34 7.81 14.44 10.93
C ALA A 34 7.84 13.48 12.11
N THR A 35 7.25 13.92 13.22
CA THR A 35 6.84 13.07 14.34
C THR A 35 5.49 12.46 14.02
N VAL A 36 5.41 11.13 13.94
CA VAL A 36 4.17 10.44 13.58
C VAL A 36 3.90 9.29 14.54
N THR A 37 2.65 9.18 14.96
CA THR A 37 2.17 8.06 15.77
C THR A 37 2.08 6.78 14.94
N LEU A 38 2.25 5.62 15.58
CA LEU A 38 2.13 4.32 14.91
C LEU A 38 0.76 4.13 14.25
N GLU A 39 -0.31 4.63 14.85
CA GLU A 39 -1.68 4.55 14.33
C GLU A 39 -1.81 5.30 12.99
N LYS A 40 -1.20 6.49 12.89
CA LYS A 40 -1.21 7.27 11.64
C LYS A 40 -0.34 6.62 10.57
N LEU A 41 0.67 5.84 10.94
CA LEU A 41 1.49 5.06 10.01
C LEU A 41 0.78 3.79 9.53
N ALA A 42 -0.05 3.18 10.40
CA ALA A 42 -0.84 1.99 10.09
C ALA A 42 -1.99 2.24 9.09
N LEU A 43 -2.44 3.49 8.95
CA LEU A 43 -3.57 3.85 8.10
C LEU A 43 -3.36 3.44 6.63
N ILE A 44 -2.19 3.73 6.05
CA ILE A 44 -1.88 3.39 4.66
C ILE A 44 -1.85 1.87 4.42
N PRO A 45 -1.06 1.06 5.18
CA PRO A 45 -1.08 -0.38 4.99
C PRO A 45 -2.47 -0.97 5.25
N ALA A 46 -3.24 -0.45 6.22
CA ALA A 46 -4.60 -0.91 6.46
C ALA A 46 -5.51 -0.67 5.24
N ILE A 47 -5.48 0.52 4.63
CA ILE A 47 -6.27 0.82 3.41
C ILE A 47 -5.91 -0.17 2.30
N PHE A 48 -4.61 -0.33 2.01
CA PHE A 48 -4.19 -1.18 0.90
C PHE A 48 -4.48 -2.65 1.18
N LEU A 49 -4.26 -3.13 2.40
CA LEU A 49 -4.53 -4.52 2.77
C LEU A 49 -6.02 -4.83 2.73
N VAL A 50 -6.87 -3.96 3.28
CA VAL A 50 -8.34 -4.15 3.25
C VAL A 50 -8.85 -4.11 1.82
N TRP A 51 -8.38 -3.18 1.00
CA TRP A 51 -8.75 -3.12 -0.41
C TRP A 51 -8.28 -4.38 -1.17
N ASP A 52 -7.08 -4.89 -0.85
CA ASP A 52 -6.56 -6.11 -1.47
C ASP A 52 -7.33 -7.37 -1.07
N ILE A 53 -7.67 -7.49 0.21
CA ILE A 53 -8.54 -8.56 0.71
C ILE A 53 -9.94 -8.46 0.08
N TYR A 54 -10.50 -7.25 -0.04
CA TYR A 54 -11.78 -7.02 -0.71
C TYR A 54 -11.74 -7.52 -2.16
N ASP A 55 -10.69 -7.18 -2.91
CA ASP A 55 -10.57 -7.62 -4.31
C ASP A 55 -10.42 -9.15 -4.40
N LEU A 56 -9.66 -9.74 -3.47
CA LEU A 56 -9.46 -11.20 -3.38
C LEU A 56 -10.78 -11.93 -3.13
N ILE A 57 -11.62 -11.43 -2.22
CA ILE A 57 -12.89 -12.08 -1.86
C ILE A 57 -13.98 -11.82 -2.91
N THR A 58 -14.00 -10.63 -3.50
CA THR A 58 -15.09 -10.20 -4.39
C THR A 58 -14.90 -10.69 -5.82
N TYR A 59 -13.66 -10.71 -6.32
CA TYR A 59 -13.38 -10.91 -7.73
C TYR A 59 -12.57 -12.17 -8.06
N ARG A 60 -12.14 -12.95 -7.05
CA ARG A 60 -11.30 -14.15 -7.26
C ARG A 60 -11.97 -15.39 -6.70
N ASP A 61 -11.72 -16.51 -7.36
CA ASP A 61 -12.20 -17.80 -6.88
C ASP A 61 -11.46 -18.19 -5.58
N PRO A 62 -12.18 -18.62 -4.53
CA PRO A 62 -11.62 -18.92 -3.22
C PRO A 62 -10.91 -20.29 -3.20
N THR A 63 -9.88 -20.45 -4.03
CA THR A 63 -9.07 -21.67 -4.12
C THR A 63 -7.81 -21.57 -3.26
N LEU A 64 -7.24 -22.72 -2.87
CA LEU A 64 -5.97 -22.76 -2.14
C LEU A 64 -4.84 -22.07 -2.92
N ILE A 65 -4.81 -22.24 -4.25
CA ILE A 65 -3.80 -21.63 -5.13
C ILE A 65 -3.90 -20.09 -5.08
N THR A 66 -5.13 -19.54 -5.11
CA THR A 66 -5.39 -18.11 -4.98
C THR A 66 -4.75 -17.54 -3.70
N TYR A 67 -4.95 -18.21 -2.57
CA TYR A 67 -4.39 -17.75 -1.29
C TYR A 67 -2.87 -17.89 -1.22
N ILE A 68 -2.29 -18.93 -1.81
CA ILE A 68 -0.82 -19.09 -1.90
C ILE A 68 -0.22 -17.97 -2.75
N GLN A 69 -0.79 -17.68 -3.92
CA GLN A 69 -0.35 -16.58 -4.78
C GLN A 69 -0.42 -15.23 -4.06
N TRP A 70 -1.51 -14.99 -3.34
CA TRP A 70 -1.69 -13.79 -2.54
C TRP A 70 -0.65 -13.68 -1.43
N ALA A 71 -0.41 -14.79 -0.69
CA ALA A 71 0.60 -14.84 0.36
C ALA A 71 2.02 -14.59 -0.18
N ILE A 72 2.37 -15.15 -1.34
CA ILE A 72 3.65 -14.87 -2.02
C ILE A 72 3.76 -13.38 -2.36
N GLY A 73 2.70 -12.77 -2.88
CA GLY A 73 2.63 -11.33 -3.09
C GLY A 73 2.90 -10.54 -1.81
N ILE A 74 2.11 -10.78 -0.76
CA ILE A 74 2.26 -10.09 0.53
C ILE A 74 3.66 -10.26 1.12
N LEU A 75 4.21 -11.47 1.12
CA LEU A 75 5.54 -11.75 1.67
C LEU A 75 6.64 -11.06 0.88
N SER A 76 6.63 -11.17 -0.45
CA SER A 76 7.63 -10.52 -1.30
C SER A 76 7.59 -8.99 -1.14
N GLY A 77 6.40 -8.41 -1.14
CA GLY A 77 6.19 -7.00 -0.86
C GLY A 77 6.70 -6.60 0.53
N ALA A 78 6.36 -7.38 1.57
CA ALA A 78 6.76 -7.09 2.94
C ALA A 78 8.28 -7.12 3.13
N ILE A 79 8.98 -8.04 2.48
CA ILE A 79 10.45 -8.08 2.48
C ILE A 79 11.01 -6.79 1.86
N ILE A 80 10.52 -6.39 0.69
CA ILE A 80 10.94 -5.15 0.01
C ILE A 80 10.69 -3.95 0.93
N GLY A 81 9.46 -3.79 1.42
CA GLY A 81 9.08 -2.69 2.30
C GLY A 81 9.92 -2.61 3.58
N TYR A 82 10.22 -3.77 4.19
CA TYR A 82 11.02 -3.83 5.40
C TYR A 82 12.46 -3.37 5.18
N ILE A 83 13.07 -3.74 4.04
CA ILE A 83 14.46 -3.37 3.69
C ILE A 83 14.58 -1.89 3.32
N LEU A 84 13.54 -1.30 2.75
CA LEU A 84 13.51 0.13 2.35
C LEU A 84 13.65 1.11 3.53
N ILE A 85 13.32 0.67 4.75
CA ILE A 85 13.40 1.51 5.94
C ILE A 85 14.74 1.30 6.64
N ASN A 86 15.58 2.32 6.58
CA ASN A 86 16.84 2.37 7.34
C ASN A 86 16.55 2.66 8.82
N PRO A 87 16.78 1.70 9.74
CA PRO A 87 16.47 1.86 11.15
C PRO A 87 17.33 2.92 11.84
N GLY A 88 18.57 3.14 11.38
CA GLY A 88 19.52 4.06 12.01
C GLY A 88 19.16 5.54 11.86
N ARG A 89 18.15 5.85 11.03
CA ARG A 89 17.65 7.21 10.84
C ARG A 89 16.35 7.48 11.61
N LEU A 90 15.86 6.51 12.37
CA LEU A 90 14.64 6.61 13.17
C LEU A 90 14.99 6.85 14.63
N SER A 91 14.24 7.74 15.28
CA SER A 91 14.33 7.94 16.72
C SER A 91 12.95 7.89 17.36
N ARG A 92 12.89 7.47 18.62
CA ARG A 92 11.64 7.49 19.39
C ARG A 92 11.39 8.92 19.85
N SER A 93 10.16 9.39 19.70
CA SER A 93 9.77 10.71 20.20
C SER A 93 9.35 10.61 21.66
N SER A 94 9.41 11.73 22.40
CA SER A 94 8.85 11.88 23.74
C SER A 94 7.32 11.69 23.77
N ALA A 95 6.64 11.88 22.64
CA ALA A 95 5.21 11.64 22.53
C ALA A 95 4.87 10.13 22.56
N PRO A 96 3.76 9.73 23.21
CA PRO A 96 3.37 8.33 23.30
C PRO A 96 3.21 7.70 21.91
N ARG A 97 3.71 6.47 21.75
CA ARG A 97 3.62 5.64 20.53
C ARG A 97 4.02 6.37 19.24
N SER A 98 4.99 7.29 19.35
CA SER A 98 5.43 8.13 18.24
C SER A 98 6.90 7.90 17.88
N ILE A 99 7.18 7.99 16.58
CA ILE A 99 8.54 7.96 16.04
C ILE A 99 8.83 9.26 15.28
N HIS A 100 10.04 9.76 15.44
CA HIS A 100 10.62 10.70 14.49
C HIS A 100 11.10 9.91 13.29
N ARG A 101 10.46 10.16 12.14
CA ARG A 101 10.87 9.61 10.86
C ARG A 101 11.55 10.70 10.02
N PRO A 102 12.63 10.36 9.30
CA PRO A 102 13.17 11.24 8.28
C PRO A 102 12.22 11.29 7.08
N ALA A 103 12.52 12.16 6.13
CA ALA A 103 11.87 12.17 4.82
C ALA A 103 11.91 10.78 4.17
N ASP A 104 10.73 10.26 3.78
CA ASP A 104 10.56 9.01 3.06
C ASP A 104 10.18 9.30 1.60
N TYR A 105 11.20 9.31 0.75
CA TYR A 105 11.04 9.55 -0.70
C TYR A 105 10.43 8.35 -1.44
N SER A 106 10.49 7.16 -0.86
CA SER A 106 9.96 5.94 -1.48
C SER A 106 8.44 5.82 -1.34
N ALA A 107 7.85 6.42 -0.31
CA ALA A 107 6.41 6.34 -0.05
C ALA A 107 5.55 6.82 -1.23
N LEU A 108 5.83 8.00 -1.80
CA LEU A 108 4.99 8.55 -2.87
C LEU A 108 5.01 7.69 -4.15
N PRO A 109 6.17 7.30 -4.72
CA PRO A 109 6.20 6.42 -5.89
C PRO A 109 5.44 5.12 -5.67
N PHE A 110 5.63 4.43 -4.54
CA PHE A 110 4.91 3.18 -4.26
C PHE A 110 3.40 3.39 -4.09
N MET A 111 2.96 4.48 -3.45
CA MET A 111 1.53 4.79 -3.32
C MET A 111 0.88 5.02 -4.67
N LEU A 112 1.53 5.81 -5.54
CA LEU A 112 0.99 6.11 -6.87
C LEU A 112 1.02 4.90 -7.79
N MET A 113 2.08 4.08 -7.71
CA MET A 113 2.18 2.84 -8.48
C MET A 113 1.14 1.81 -8.04
N ALA A 114 0.97 1.60 -6.73
CA ALA A 114 -0.05 0.72 -6.18
C ALA A 114 -1.45 1.17 -6.59
N PHE A 115 -1.76 2.47 -6.44
CA PHE A 115 -3.02 3.03 -6.87
C PHE A 115 -3.24 2.85 -8.38
N GLY A 116 -2.24 3.13 -9.20
CA GLY A 116 -2.33 2.99 -10.66
C GLY A 116 -2.64 1.56 -11.09
N VAL A 117 -1.95 0.57 -10.50
CA VAL A 117 -2.20 -0.85 -10.77
C VAL A 117 -3.61 -1.22 -10.34
N LYS A 118 -4.05 -0.88 -9.12
CA LYS A 118 -5.40 -1.20 -8.65
C LYS A 118 -6.48 -0.50 -9.47
N TYR A 119 -6.23 0.73 -9.92
CA TYR A 119 -7.14 1.46 -10.80
C TYR A 119 -7.29 0.76 -12.15
N VAL A 120 -6.18 0.38 -12.80
CA VAL A 120 -6.21 -0.36 -14.07
C VAL A 120 -6.93 -1.70 -13.90
N LEU A 121 -6.65 -2.44 -12.83
CA LEU A 121 -7.35 -3.69 -12.53
C LEU A 121 -8.85 -3.47 -12.28
N GLY A 122 -9.23 -2.39 -11.60
CA GLY A 122 -10.64 -2.02 -11.40
C GLY A 122 -11.35 -1.68 -12.71
N VAL A 123 -10.70 -0.92 -13.59
CA VAL A 123 -11.22 -0.61 -14.94
C VAL A 123 -11.36 -1.90 -15.77
N LEU A 124 -10.36 -2.78 -15.74
CA LEU A 124 -10.42 -4.07 -16.45
C LEU A 124 -11.55 -4.96 -15.92
N ASN A 125 -11.75 -5.02 -14.60
CA ASN A 125 -12.87 -5.73 -14.00
C ASN A 125 -14.23 -5.17 -14.45
N ALA A 126 -14.34 -3.85 -14.67
CA ALA A 126 -15.57 -3.21 -15.09
C ALA A 126 -15.88 -3.38 -16.59
N ILE A 127 -14.85 -3.38 -17.45
CA ILE A 127 -15.02 -3.36 -18.92
C ILE A 127 -14.87 -4.76 -19.53
N SER A 128 -14.00 -5.60 -18.98
CA SER A 128 -13.68 -6.93 -19.55
C SER A 128 -13.26 -7.91 -18.45
N PRO A 129 -14.19 -8.32 -17.56
CA PRO A 129 -13.89 -9.21 -16.43
C PRO A 129 -13.31 -10.56 -16.88
N ASP A 130 -13.66 -11.04 -18.08
CA ASP A 130 -13.15 -12.31 -18.61
C ASP A 130 -11.63 -12.31 -18.84
N VAL A 131 -11.02 -11.15 -19.09
CA VAL A 131 -9.55 -11.02 -19.17
C VAL A 131 -8.92 -11.36 -17.83
N LEU A 132 -9.49 -10.88 -16.72
CA LEU A 132 -8.98 -11.11 -15.38
C LEU A 132 -9.33 -12.50 -14.82
N ARG A 133 -10.24 -13.24 -15.47
CA ARG A 133 -10.51 -14.66 -15.17
C ARG A 133 -9.49 -15.61 -15.77
N GLN A 134 -8.72 -15.18 -16.78
CA GLN A 134 -7.66 -16.01 -17.34
C GLN A 134 -6.60 -16.32 -16.26
N PRO A 135 -6.12 -17.58 -16.14
CA PRO A 135 -5.25 -17.98 -15.04
C PRO A 135 -4.02 -17.09 -14.86
N ALA A 136 -3.34 -16.74 -15.95
CA ALA A 136 -2.16 -15.88 -15.90
C ALA A 136 -2.48 -14.45 -15.44
N MET A 137 -3.53 -13.84 -15.98
CA MET A 137 -3.94 -12.49 -15.61
C MET A 137 -4.48 -12.42 -14.18
N SER A 138 -5.20 -13.46 -13.74
CA SER A 138 -5.67 -13.57 -12.36
C SER A 138 -4.49 -13.68 -11.40
N ALA A 139 -3.54 -14.56 -11.68
CA ALA A 139 -2.33 -14.71 -10.88
C ALA A 139 -1.52 -13.39 -10.81
N LEU A 140 -1.35 -12.70 -11.94
CA LEU A 140 -0.68 -11.40 -11.99
C LEU A 140 -1.39 -10.37 -11.12
N ALA A 141 -2.72 -10.27 -11.21
CA ALA A 141 -3.49 -9.34 -10.41
C ALA A 141 -3.41 -9.65 -8.90
N ILE A 142 -3.50 -10.93 -8.52
CA ILE A 142 -3.40 -11.38 -7.13
C ILE A 142 -2.00 -11.09 -6.56
N ILE A 143 -0.95 -11.48 -7.27
CA ILE A 143 0.43 -11.34 -6.81
C ILE A 143 0.81 -9.86 -6.74
N THR A 144 0.48 -9.07 -7.75
CA THR A 144 0.82 -7.63 -7.76
C THR A 144 0.04 -6.86 -6.70
N GLY A 145 -1.26 -7.14 -6.52
CA GLY A 145 -2.06 -6.58 -5.43
C GLY A 145 -1.45 -6.87 -4.06
N GLY A 146 -1.17 -8.15 -3.79
CA GLY A 146 -0.51 -8.60 -2.57
C GLY A 146 0.86 -7.98 -2.37
N MET A 147 1.67 -7.86 -3.43
CA MET A 147 2.99 -7.23 -3.38
C MET A 147 2.92 -5.76 -2.93
N PHE A 148 2.02 -4.96 -3.49
CA PHE A 148 1.89 -3.56 -3.08
C PHE A 148 1.36 -3.42 -1.64
N ALA A 149 0.35 -4.21 -1.25
CA ALA A 149 -0.12 -4.23 0.12
C ALA A 149 1.02 -4.64 1.08
N GLY A 150 1.78 -5.67 0.70
CA GLY A 150 2.95 -6.17 1.40
C GLY A 150 4.00 -5.10 1.64
N ILE A 151 4.34 -4.28 0.64
CA ILE A 151 5.33 -3.19 0.79
C ILE A 151 4.96 -2.25 1.93
N PHE A 152 3.70 -1.82 2.01
CA PHE A 152 3.27 -0.93 3.10
C PHE A 152 3.26 -1.64 4.45
N VAL A 153 2.86 -2.92 4.49
CA VAL A 153 2.91 -3.74 5.70
C VAL A 153 4.35 -3.90 6.19
N GLY A 154 5.29 -4.23 5.31
CA GLY A 154 6.72 -4.37 5.62
C GLY A 154 7.37 -3.10 6.16
N LYS A 155 7.03 -1.94 5.57
CA LYS A 155 7.49 -0.65 6.10
C LYS A 155 6.95 -0.40 7.51
N PHE A 156 5.67 -0.72 7.73
CA PHE A 156 5.02 -0.56 9.04
C PHE A 156 5.60 -1.50 10.10
N THR A 157 5.81 -2.79 9.78
CA THR A 157 6.44 -3.74 10.71
C THR A 157 7.84 -3.29 11.07
N ARG A 158 8.60 -2.70 10.14
CA ARG A 158 9.91 -2.12 10.44
C ARG A 158 9.79 -0.94 11.42
N TYR A 159 8.86 -0.01 11.21
CA TYR A 159 8.61 1.09 12.15
C TYR A 159 8.26 0.60 13.55
N VAL A 160 7.37 -0.39 13.67
CA VAL A 160 7.00 -1.00 14.96
C VAL A 160 8.20 -1.69 15.61
N SER A 161 8.98 -2.46 14.83
CA SER A 161 10.16 -3.16 15.34
C SER A 161 11.20 -2.21 15.92
N VAL A 162 11.37 -1.03 15.32
CA VAL A 162 12.30 0.00 15.80
C VAL A 162 11.73 0.69 17.04
N TRP A 163 10.44 1.01 17.06
CA TRP A 163 9.80 1.60 18.24
C TRP A 163 9.89 0.69 19.48
N LEU A 164 9.76 -0.62 19.30
CA LEU A 164 9.89 -1.61 20.38
C LEU A 164 11.32 -1.75 20.91
N ARG A 165 12.33 -1.50 20.07
CA ARG A 165 13.75 -1.66 20.41
C ARG A 165 14.40 -0.39 20.98
N LEU A 166 13.88 0.79 20.65
CA LEU A 166 14.43 2.05 21.11
C LEU A 166 13.96 2.37 22.54
N PRO A 167 14.87 2.67 23.48
CA PRO A 167 14.49 3.17 24.80
C PRO A 167 13.72 4.48 24.65
N ALA A 168 12.82 4.76 25.60
CA ALA A 168 12.15 6.06 25.65
C ALA A 168 13.22 7.16 25.71
N GLN A 169 13.09 8.19 24.89
CA GLN A 169 14.02 9.32 24.93
C GLN A 169 13.80 10.03 26.27
N ASN A 170 14.69 9.80 27.24
CA ASN A 170 14.71 10.53 28.49
C ASN A 170 15.09 11.97 28.17
N ASN A 171 14.12 12.87 28.22
CA ASN A 171 14.41 14.29 28.30
C ASN A 171 14.92 14.55 29.72
N HIS A 172 16.21 14.81 29.86
CA HIS A 172 16.76 15.51 31.02
C HIS A 172 16.34 16.99 30.95
#